data_AF-A0A9X1IAE7-F1
#
_entry.id   AF-A0A9X1IAE7-F1
#
_cell.length_a   1.000
_cell.length_b   1.000
_cell.length_c   1.000
_cell.angle_alpha   90.00
_cell.angle_beta   90.00
_cell.angle_gamma   90.00
#
_symmetry.space_group_name_H-M   'P 1'
#
loop_
_entity.id
_entity.type
_entity.pdbx_description
1 polymer ?
#
loop_
_entity_poly.entity_id
_entity_poly.type
_entity_poly.pdbx_seq_one_letter_code
_entity_poly.pdbx_strand_id
1 'polypeptide(L)'
;MSRRCHACIHPHRAAIDGLLAAGTPAGQVAEQFGLGPDAVERHAKNHLRRALNTVRAALAPPAPAAEVIPPLPLAGLLTVHGLAQRLGALVGRAEALLEDAERDGNLVLRGGAIRELRATITDALRAATMLQPEAAAPVQVAGIDPNTLADRLLAALHDQPEARAKVAAALAELAQ
;
A
#
# COMPACT_ATOMS: atom_id res chain seq x y z
N MET A 1 -41.14 20.00 8.26
CA MET A 1 -39.98 20.43 9.07
C MET A 1 -39.38 19.21 9.75
N SER A 2 -38.10 18.93 9.51
CA SER A 2 -37.41 17.79 10.14
C SER A 2 -37.32 18.01 11.66
N ARG A 3 -37.63 16.98 12.45
CA ARG A 3 -37.49 17.04 13.92
C ARG A 3 -36.04 17.36 14.27
N ARG A 4 -35.82 18.37 15.11
CA ARG A 4 -34.49 18.68 15.67
C ARG A 4 -33.98 17.48 16.45
N CYS A 5 -32.70 17.13 16.29
CA CYS A 5 -32.11 16.02 17.03
C CYS A 5 -31.99 16.38 18.52
N HIS A 6 -32.62 15.62 19.41
CA HIS A 6 -32.64 15.91 20.84
C HIS A 6 -31.26 15.79 21.48
N ALA A 7 -30.42 14.86 21.01
CA ALA A 7 -29.03 14.73 21.48
C ALA A 7 -28.16 15.93 21.08
N CYS A 8 -28.40 16.54 19.91
CA CYS A 8 -27.68 17.73 19.47
C CYS A 8 -27.99 18.99 20.30
N ILE A 9 -29.21 19.09 20.83
CA ILE A 9 -29.64 20.24 21.66
C ILE A 9 -29.54 19.95 23.16
N HIS A 10 -29.06 18.76 23.54
CA HIS A 10 -28.97 18.35 24.93
C HIS A 10 -27.88 19.16 25.66
N PRO A 11 -28.11 19.63 26.90
CA PRO A 11 -27.10 20.37 27.67
C PRO A 11 -25.78 19.61 27.84
N HIS A 12 -25.86 18.29 27.94
CA HIS A 12 -24.70 17.39 28.07
C HIS A 12 -24.27 16.76 26.75
N ARG A 13 -24.50 17.44 25.61
CA ARG A 13 -24.12 16.93 24.29
C ARG A 13 -22.67 16.43 24.23
N ALA A 14 -21.72 17.20 24.77
CA ALA A 14 -20.31 16.82 24.73
C ALA A 14 -20.02 15.48 25.45
N ALA A 15 -20.69 15.24 26.58
CA ALA A 15 -20.57 13.98 27.31
C ALA A 15 -21.20 12.80 26.55
N ILE A 16 -22.36 13.04 25.91
CA ILE A 16 -23.01 12.06 25.03
C ILE A 16 -22.11 11.71 23.84
N ASP A 17 -21.57 12.72 23.15
CA ASP A 17 -20.65 12.55 22.03
C ASP A 17 -19.39 11.76 22.45
N GLY A 18 -18.85 12.07 23.64
CA GLY A 18 -17.69 11.38 24.20
C GLY A 18 -17.92 9.90 24.51
N LEU A 19 -19.05 9.57 25.16
CA LEU A 19 -19.40 8.18 25.49
C LEU A 19 -19.68 7.35 24.24
N LEU A 20 -20.39 7.93 23.27
CA LEU A 20 -20.63 7.27 21.98
C LEU A 20 -19.33 7.09 21.18
N ALA A 21 -18.42 8.06 21.21
CA ALA A 21 -17.11 7.94 20.57
C ALA A 21 -16.22 6.89 21.27
N ALA A 22 -16.37 6.70 22.57
CA ALA A 22 -15.72 5.64 23.35
C ALA A 22 -16.33 4.25 23.13
N GLY A 23 -17.41 4.14 22.34
CA GLY A 23 -18.06 2.87 22.01
C GLY A 23 -19.12 2.41 23.01
N THR A 24 -19.54 3.28 23.94
CA THR A 24 -20.64 2.96 24.87
C THR A 24 -21.94 2.72 24.07
N PRO A 25 -22.68 1.62 24.34
CA PRO A 25 -23.92 1.31 23.62
C PRO A 25 -24.95 2.46 23.68
N ALA A 26 -25.58 2.76 22.55
CA ALA A 26 -26.56 3.85 22.45
C ALA A 26 -27.73 3.72 23.43
N GLY A 27 -28.14 2.49 23.76
CA GLY A 27 -29.17 2.22 24.78
C GLY A 27 -28.74 2.62 26.19
N GLN A 28 -27.48 2.36 26.56
CA GLN A 28 -26.93 2.72 27.86
C GLN A 28 -26.74 4.25 27.98
N VAL A 29 -26.29 4.89 26.91
CA VAL A 29 -26.21 6.36 26.84
C VAL A 29 -27.61 6.98 26.88
N ALA A 30 -28.58 6.39 26.19
CA ALA A 30 -29.97 6.85 26.21
C ALA A 30 -30.56 6.82 27.63
N GLU A 31 -30.36 5.72 28.35
CA GLU A 31 -30.79 5.58 29.75
C GLU A 31 -30.10 6.60 30.66
N GLN A 32 -28.78 6.75 30.53
CA GLN A 32 -27.98 7.66 31.36
C GLN A 32 -28.37 9.14 31.21
N PHE A 33 -28.81 9.56 30.02
CA PHE A 33 -29.15 10.96 29.72
C PHE A 33 -30.65 11.19 29.50
N GLY A 34 -31.50 10.21 29.78
CA GLY A 34 -32.96 10.34 29.62
C GLY A 34 -33.40 10.60 28.17
N LEU A 35 -32.68 10.06 27.20
CA LEU A 35 -32.97 10.19 25.77
C LEU A 35 -33.61 8.91 25.23
N GLY A 36 -34.31 9.01 24.09
CA GLY A 36 -34.80 7.82 23.39
C GLY A 36 -33.63 7.08 22.70
N PRO A 37 -33.55 5.74 22.78
CA PRO A 37 -32.46 4.96 22.16
C PRO A 37 -32.34 5.22 20.66
N ASP A 38 -33.46 5.24 19.93
CA ASP A 38 -33.49 5.57 18.50
C ASP A 38 -33.02 7.01 18.18
N ALA A 39 -33.16 7.94 19.13
CA ALA A 39 -32.67 9.30 18.96
C ALA A 39 -31.15 9.36 19.11
N VAL A 40 -30.60 8.61 20.07
CA VAL A 40 -29.15 8.49 20.30
C VAL A 40 -28.47 7.73 19.16
N GLU A 41 -29.08 6.66 18.65
CA GLU A 41 -28.53 5.89 17.53
C GLU A 41 -28.48 6.72 16.23
N ARG A 42 -29.58 7.44 15.91
CA ARG A 42 -29.59 8.36 14.77
C ARG A 42 -28.60 9.51 14.93
N HIS A 43 -28.40 9.98 16.16
CA HIS A 43 -27.39 11.00 16.46
C HIS A 43 -25.96 10.50 16.21
N ALA A 44 -25.63 9.31 16.73
CA ALA A 44 -24.35 8.67 16.51
C ALA A 44 -24.05 8.49 15.02
N LYS A 45 -25.04 7.98 14.26
CA LYS A 45 -24.91 7.69 12.84
C LYS A 45 -24.79 8.93 11.96
N ASN A 46 -25.64 9.94 12.21
CA ASN A 46 -25.82 11.05 11.26
C ASN A 46 -25.04 12.32 11.63
N HIS A 47 -24.76 12.53 12.92
CA HIS A 47 -24.14 13.76 13.41
C HIS A 47 -22.75 13.51 13.96
N LEU A 48 -22.60 12.54 14.87
CA LEU A 48 -21.31 12.25 15.49
C LEU A 48 -20.30 11.68 14.48
N ARG A 49 -20.70 10.69 13.67
CA ARG A 49 -19.81 10.09 12.66
C ARG A 49 -19.27 11.12 11.66
N ARG A 50 -20.09 12.10 11.27
CA ARG A 50 -19.68 13.20 10.39
C ARG A 50 -18.70 14.13 11.08
N ALA A 51 -18.95 14.50 12.34
CA ALA A 51 -18.05 15.35 13.14
C ALA A 51 -16.69 14.66 13.40
N LEU A 52 -16.70 13.36 13.71
CA LEU A 52 -15.48 12.58 13.89
C LEU A 52 -14.67 12.47 12.59
N ASN A 53 -15.34 12.31 11.45
CA ASN A 53 -14.66 12.30 10.15
C ASN A 53 -14.02 13.65 9.83
N THR A 54 -14.66 14.77 10.17
CA THR A 54 -14.06 16.11 9.98
C THR A 54 -12.86 16.34 10.90
N VAL A 55 -12.93 15.90 12.14
CA VAL A 55 -11.81 16.00 13.09
C VAL A 55 -10.67 15.08 12.66
N ARG A 56 -10.96 13.86 12.20
CA ARG A 56 -9.96 12.93 11.66
C ARG A 56 -9.28 13.47 10.40
N ALA A 57 -10.01 14.18 9.54
CA ALA A 57 -9.42 14.83 8.36
C ALA A 57 -8.54 16.04 8.74
N ALA A 58 -8.90 16.78 9.80
CA ALA A 58 -8.13 17.91 10.30
C ALA A 58 -6.91 17.49 11.15
N LEU A 59 -6.98 16.35 11.83
CA LEU A 59 -5.92 15.75 12.62
C LEU A 59 -5.10 14.70 11.85
N ALA A 60 -5.46 14.45 10.59
CA ALA A 60 -4.60 13.64 9.73
C ALA A 60 -3.27 14.39 9.60
N PRO A 61 -2.12 13.77 9.91
CA PRO A 61 -0.84 14.35 9.53
C PRO A 61 -0.89 14.65 8.03
N PRO A 62 -0.21 15.72 7.53
CA PRO A 62 -0.08 15.91 6.09
C PRO A 62 0.36 14.57 5.51
N ALA A 63 -0.41 14.03 4.58
CA ALA A 63 -0.08 12.77 3.94
C ALA A 63 1.40 12.83 3.59
N PRO A 64 2.24 11.83 3.97
CA PRO A 64 3.62 11.83 3.53
C PRO A 64 3.54 12.06 2.03
N ALA A 65 4.22 13.12 1.56
CA ALA A 65 4.16 13.57 0.18
C ALA A 65 4.16 12.32 -0.67
N ALA A 66 3.02 12.03 -1.30
CA ALA A 66 2.84 10.78 -2.00
C ALA A 66 3.95 10.79 -3.04
N GLU A 67 4.99 10.01 -2.80
CA GLU A 67 5.98 9.72 -3.80
C GLU A 67 5.14 9.10 -4.91
N VAL A 68 4.91 9.88 -5.95
CA VAL A 68 4.21 9.45 -7.14
C VAL A 68 5.14 8.39 -7.70
N ILE A 69 4.90 7.14 -7.30
CA ILE A 69 5.49 5.99 -7.96
C ILE A 69 4.98 6.15 -9.40
N PRO A 70 5.85 6.49 -10.37
CA PRO A 70 5.41 6.56 -11.74
C PRO A 70 4.79 5.19 -12.04
N PRO A 71 3.60 5.12 -12.66
CA PRO A 71 3.02 3.83 -13.00
C PRO A 71 4.04 3.10 -13.86
N LEU A 72 4.71 2.11 -13.28
CA LEU A 72 5.55 1.22 -14.06
C LEU A 72 4.58 0.48 -14.98
N PRO A 73 4.83 0.48 -16.31
CA PRO A 73 3.96 -0.25 -17.23
C PRO A 73 3.82 -1.69 -16.74
N LEU A 74 2.63 -2.27 -16.90
CA LEU A 74 2.31 -3.63 -16.43
C LEU A 74 3.35 -4.68 -16.83
N ALA A 75 4.09 -4.42 -17.92
CA ALA A 75 5.25 -5.17 -18.37
C ALA A 75 6.40 -5.28 -17.33
N GLY A 76 6.66 -4.24 -16.53
CA GLY A 76 7.71 -4.24 -15.51
C GLY A 76 7.39 -5.14 -14.30
N LEU A 77 6.10 -5.31 -13.98
CA LEU A 77 5.61 -6.21 -12.93
C LEU A 77 5.77 -7.70 -13.27
N LEU A 78 5.93 -8.03 -14.56
CA LEU A 78 6.19 -9.39 -15.05
C LEU A 78 7.68 -9.76 -14.94
N THR A 79 8.52 -8.86 -14.42
CA THR A 79 9.94 -9.13 -14.20
C THR A 79 10.24 -9.29 -12.71
N VAL A 80 11.20 -10.16 -12.39
CA VAL A 80 11.72 -10.35 -11.02
C VAL A 80 12.20 -9.02 -10.42
N HIS A 81 12.80 -8.14 -11.24
CA HIS A 81 13.28 -6.84 -10.81
C HIS A 81 12.15 -5.88 -10.42
N GLY A 82 11.10 -5.77 -11.24
CA GLY A 82 9.96 -4.90 -10.92
C GLY A 82 9.15 -5.41 -9.71
N LEU A 83 9.07 -6.73 -9.51
CA LEU A 83 8.52 -7.30 -8.28
C LEU A 83 9.37 -6.94 -7.05
N ALA A 84 10.71 -7.08 -7.15
CA ALA A 84 11.63 -6.73 -6.06
C ALA A 84 11.54 -5.26 -5.66
N GLN A 85 11.44 -4.33 -6.64
CA GLN A 85 11.23 -2.91 -6.37
C GLN A 85 9.90 -2.64 -5.64
N ARG A 86 8.81 -3.28 -6.08
CA ARG A 86 7.49 -3.13 -5.45
C ARG A 86 7.49 -3.67 -4.02
N LEU A 87 8.18 -4.79 -3.78
CA LEU A 87 8.36 -5.37 -2.45
C LEU A 87 9.16 -4.43 -1.53
N GLY A 88 10.27 -3.88 -2.01
CA GLY A 88 11.05 -2.89 -1.26
C GLY A 88 10.23 -1.67 -0.85
N ALA A 89 9.42 -1.12 -1.76
CA ALA A 89 8.53 0.01 -1.47
C ALA A 89 7.45 -0.33 -0.42
N LEU A 90 6.92 -1.57 -0.44
CA LEU A 90 5.96 -2.02 0.57
C LEU A 90 6.62 -2.21 1.95
N VAL A 91 7.85 -2.70 1.99
CA VAL A 91 8.64 -2.83 3.23
C VAL A 91 8.91 -1.46 3.84
N GLY A 92 9.42 -0.50 3.06
CA GLY A 92 9.70 0.85 3.58
C GLY A 92 8.44 1.56 4.12
N ARG A 93 7.28 1.32 3.51
CA ARG A 93 6.00 1.80 4.04
C ARG A 93 5.59 1.12 5.35
N ALA A 94 5.86 -0.17 5.50
CA ALA A 94 5.55 -0.90 6.73
C ALA A 94 6.41 -0.38 7.89
N GLU A 95 7.69 -0.09 7.62
CA GLU A 95 8.62 0.52 8.57
C GLU A 95 8.18 1.92 8.98
N ALA A 96 7.83 2.79 8.03
CA ALA A 96 7.31 4.13 8.35
C ALA A 96 6.04 4.09 9.20
N LEU A 97 5.12 3.15 8.91
CA LEU A 97 3.91 2.96 9.73
C LEU A 97 4.23 2.45 11.14
N LEU A 98 5.30 1.67 11.31
CA LEU A 98 5.75 1.20 12.61
C LEU A 98 6.36 2.36 13.43
N GLU A 99 7.24 3.16 12.83
CA GLU A 99 7.81 4.34 13.48
C GLU A 99 6.73 5.33 13.92
N ASP A 100 5.73 5.58 13.08
CA ASP A 100 4.58 6.39 13.47
C ASP A 100 3.79 5.72 14.61
N ALA A 101 3.60 4.39 14.58
CA ALA A 101 2.92 3.62 15.64
C ALA A 101 3.56 3.79 17.00
N GLU A 102 4.88 3.72 17.04
CA GLU A 102 5.68 3.88 18.23
C GLU A 102 5.57 5.31 18.77
N ARG A 103 5.52 6.31 17.87
CA ARG A 103 5.38 7.72 18.25
C ARG A 103 4.01 8.06 18.85
N ASP A 104 2.93 7.49 18.31
CA ASP A 104 1.55 7.84 18.70
C ASP A 104 0.92 6.87 19.73
N GLY A 105 1.63 5.80 20.12
CA GLY A 105 1.20 4.83 21.13
C GLY A 105 0.03 3.91 20.74
N ASN A 106 -0.47 3.97 19.49
CA ASN A 106 -1.62 3.18 19.02
C ASN A 106 -1.20 1.90 18.28
N LEU A 107 -0.62 0.96 19.04
CA LEU A 107 -0.01 -0.26 18.51
C LEU A 107 -1.02 -1.27 17.93
N VAL A 108 -2.28 -1.26 18.38
CA VAL A 108 -3.29 -2.26 18.01
C VAL A 108 -3.82 -2.08 16.58
N LEU A 109 -4.17 -0.84 16.20
CA LEU A 109 -4.62 -0.53 14.83
C LEU A 109 -3.48 -0.68 13.80
N ARG A 110 -2.25 -0.35 14.19
CA ARG A 110 -1.08 -0.40 13.29
C ARG A 110 -0.46 -1.79 13.18
N GLY A 111 -0.54 -2.64 14.21
CA GLY A 111 -0.20 -4.07 14.11
C GLY A 111 -1.14 -4.84 13.17
N GLY A 112 -2.37 -4.37 12.96
CA GLY A 112 -3.25 -4.87 11.90
C GLY A 112 -2.73 -4.53 10.50
N ALA A 113 -2.33 -3.28 10.28
CA ALA A 113 -1.81 -2.81 8.99
C ALA A 113 -0.50 -3.52 8.59
N ILE A 114 0.42 -3.74 9.53
CA ILE A 114 1.67 -4.47 9.26
C ILE A 114 1.39 -5.94 8.90
N ARG A 115 0.43 -6.59 9.59
CA ARG A 115 0.02 -7.96 9.26
C ARG A 115 -0.57 -8.06 7.87
N GLU A 116 -1.38 -7.09 7.46
CA GLU A 116 -1.99 -7.03 6.13
C GLU A 116 -0.95 -6.79 5.02
N LEU A 117 0.02 -5.91 5.28
CA LEU A 117 1.15 -5.68 4.37
C LEU A 117 1.99 -6.94 4.18
N ARG A 118 2.30 -7.65 5.27
CA ARG A 118 3.02 -8.94 5.21
C ARG A 118 2.24 -9.99 4.44
N ALA A 119 0.92 -10.08 4.64
CA ALA A 119 0.06 -11.00 3.90
C ALA A 119 0.12 -10.70 2.40
N THR A 120 -0.04 -9.43 2.02
CA THR A 120 0.05 -8.95 0.63
C THR A 120 1.40 -9.30 -0.01
N ILE A 121 2.51 -9.09 0.71
CA ILE A 121 3.87 -9.46 0.26
C ILE A 121 3.98 -10.97 0.02
N THR A 122 3.45 -11.77 0.95
CA THR A 122 3.50 -13.23 0.87
C THR A 122 2.70 -13.74 -0.33
N ASP A 123 1.52 -13.20 -0.55
CA ASP A 123 0.65 -13.58 -1.67
C ASP A 123 1.25 -13.18 -3.01
N ALA A 124 1.88 -12.00 -3.09
CA ALA A 124 2.61 -11.57 -4.28
C ALA A 124 3.80 -12.48 -4.60
N LEU A 125 4.57 -12.89 -3.59
CA LEU A 125 5.68 -13.84 -3.77
C LEU A 125 5.20 -15.22 -4.20
N ARG A 126 4.11 -15.74 -3.62
CA ARG A 126 3.50 -17.00 -4.07
C ARG A 126 3.05 -16.91 -5.53
N ALA A 127 2.34 -15.85 -5.90
CA ALA A 127 1.91 -15.64 -7.27
C ALA A 127 3.11 -15.58 -8.23
N ALA A 128 4.21 -14.92 -7.85
CA ALA A 128 5.44 -14.87 -8.63
C ALA A 128 6.13 -16.24 -8.77
N THR A 129 6.11 -17.08 -7.73
CA THR A 129 6.65 -18.45 -7.83
C THR A 129 5.80 -19.37 -8.69
N MET A 130 4.51 -19.08 -8.86
CA MET A 130 3.63 -19.81 -9.81
C MET A 130 3.87 -19.36 -11.26
N LEU A 131 4.45 -18.18 -11.46
CA LEU A 131 4.82 -17.61 -12.75
C LEU A 131 6.27 -17.93 -13.15
N GLN A 132 6.85 -19.02 -12.64
CA GLN A 132 8.17 -19.45 -13.10
C GLN A 132 8.14 -19.48 -14.64
N PRO A 133 9.01 -18.73 -15.33
CA PRO A 133 9.18 -18.96 -16.75
C PRO A 133 9.59 -20.43 -16.87
N GLU A 134 8.94 -21.19 -17.75
CA GLU A 134 9.52 -22.45 -18.22
C GLU A 134 10.99 -22.14 -18.49
N ALA A 135 11.89 -22.84 -17.79
CA ALA A 135 13.32 -22.65 -17.96
C ALA A 135 13.57 -22.63 -19.47
N ALA A 136 13.97 -21.48 -20.01
CA ALA A 136 14.07 -21.30 -21.45
C ALA A 136 14.90 -22.47 -21.97
N ALA A 137 14.26 -23.33 -22.78
CA ALA A 137 14.95 -24.47 -23.36
C ALA A 137 16.26 -23.96 -23.98
N PRO A 138 17.40 -24.62 -23.76
CA PRO A 138 18.67 -24.16 -24.29
C PRO A 138 18.52 -23.99 -25.80
N VAL A 139 18.53 -22.75 -26.27
CA VAL A 139 18.48 -22.43 -27.69
C VAL A 139 19.84 -22.82 -28.26
N GLN A 140 19.92 -23.99 -28.88
CA GLN A 140 21.10 -24.40 -29.63
C GLN A 140 21.15 -23.59 -30.93
N VAL A 141 21.98 -22.55 -30.92
CA VAL A 141 22.28 -21.76 -32.10
C VAL A 141 23.39 -22.49 -32.87
N ALA A 142 23.01 -23.38 -33.79
CA ALA A 142 23.97 -24.10 -34.63
C ALA A 142 24.27 -23.33 -35.93
N GLY A 143 25.55 -23.27 -36.32
CA GLY A 143 25.98 -22.78 -37.63
C GLY A 143 26.05 -21.26 -37.81
N ILE A 144 26.01 -20.47 -36.73
CA ILE A 144 26.24 -19.03 -36.81
C ILE A 144 27.74 -18.72 -36.68
N ASP A 145 28.25 -17.94 -37.62
CA ASP A 145 29.60 -17.40 -37.57
C ASP A 145 29.78 -16.49 -36.33
N PRO A 146 30.81 -16.71 -35.49
CA PRO A 146 31.01 -15.96 -34.25
C PRO A 146 31.10 -14.44 -34.42
N ASN A 147 31.71 -13.97 -35.52
CA ASN A 147 31.84 -12.55 -35.79
C ASN A 147 30.49 -11.94 -36.17
N THR A 148 29.73 -12.64 -37.01
CA THR A 148 28.36 -12.24 -37.38
C THR A 148 27.44 -12.19 -36.17
N LEU A 149 27.59 -13.12 -35.22
CA LEU A 149 26.84 -13.12 -33.97
C LEU A 149 27.21 -11.89 -33.11
N ALA A 150 28.50 -11.63 -32.92
CA ALA A 150 29.00 -10.49 -32.16
C ALA A 150 28.49 -9.16 -32.73
N ASP A 151 28.59 -8.97 -34.05
CA ASP A 151 28.12 -7.76 -34.73
C ASP A 151 26.61 -7.54 -34.55
N ARG A 152 25.81 -8.61 -34.71
CA ARG A 152 24.35 -8.54 -34.52
C ARG A 152 23.95 -8.27 -33.08
N LEU A 153 24.65 -8.87 -32.11
CA LEU A 153 24.44 -8.63 -30.68
C LEU A 153 24.75 -7.17 -30.31
N LEU A 154 25.90 -6.65 -30.76
CA LEU A 154 26.30 -5.28 -30.48
C LEU A 154 25.41 -4.26 -31.19
N ALA A 155 24.93 -4.57 -32.39
CA ALA A 155 23.95 -3.74 -33.11
C ALA A 155 22.59 -3.72 -32.42
N ALA A 156 22.10 -4.85 -31.89
CA ALA A 156 20.85 -4.91 -31.14
C ALA A 156 20.89 -4.07 -29.85
N LEU A 157 22.07 -3.88 -29.27
CA LEU A 157 22.29 -3.09 -28.06
C LEU A 157 22.55 -1.59 -28.33
N HIS A 158 22.21 -1.08 -29.53
CA HIS A 158 22.50 0.32 -29.88
C HIS A 158 21.87 1.35 -28.92
N ASP A 159 20.66 1.09 -28.42
CA ASP A 159 19.94 1.95 -27.47
C ASP A 159 20.48 1.86 -26.03
N GLN A 160 21.39 0.93 -25.75
CA GLN A 160 21.90 0.63 -24.41
C GLN A 160 23.43 0.62 -24.39
N PRO A 161 24.09 1.80 -24.38
CA PRO A 161 25.55 1.91 -24.53
C PRO A 161 26.32 1.23 -23.39
N GLU A 162 25.81 1.26 -22.16
CA GLU A 162 26.43 0.57 -21.02
C GLU A 162 26.36 -0.96 -21.16
N ALA A 163 25.23 -1.49 -21.63
CA ALA A 163 25.07 -2.92 -21.87
C ALA A 163 25.96 -3.38 -23.03
N ARG A 164 26.03 -2.58 -24.09
CA ARG A 164 26.91 -2.82 -25.25
C ARG A 164 28.38 -2.91 -24.85
N ALA A 165 28.85 -2.01 -23.98
CA ALA A 165 30.24 -2.03 -23.49
C ALA A 165 30.55 -3.29 -22.68
N LYS A 166 29.65 -3.70 -21.78
CA LYS A 166 29.82 -4.92 -20.97
C LYS A 166 29.85 -6.19 -21.83
N VAL A 167 28.96 -6.27 -22.82
CA VAL A 167 28.90 -7.42 -23.74
C VAL A 167 30.14 -7.45 -24.65
N ALA A 168 30.60 -6.31 -25.16
CA ALA A 168 31.82 -6.25 -25.96
C ALA A 168 33.06 -6.72 -25.18
N ALA A 169 33.19 -6.31 -23.91
CA ALA A 169 34.27 -6.76 -23.04
C ALA A 169 34.24 -8.28 -22.82
N ALA A 170 33.06 -8.83 -22.50
CA ALA A 170 32.90 -10.27 -22.31
C ALA A 170 33.18 -11.09 -23.58
N LEU A 171 32.78 -10.59 -24.75
CA LEU A 171 33.10 -11.25 -26.03
C LEU A 171 34.60 -11.19 -26.35
N ALA A 172 35.27 -10.09 -26.00
CA ALA A 172 36.73 -9.96 -26.18
C ALA A 172 37.52 -10.92 -25.28
N GLU A 173 37.03 -11.19 -24.07
CA GLU A 173 37.63 -12.18 -23.16
C GLU A 173 37.51 -13.62 -23.70
N LEU A 174 36.43 -13.93 -24.41
CA LEU A 174 36.23 -15.25 -25.04
C LEU A 174 37.05 -15.47 -26.31
N ALA A 175 37.60 -14.40 -26.88
CA ALA A 175 38.44 -14.45 -28.08
C ALA A 175 39.96 -14.57 -27.77
N GLN A 176 40.35 -14.58 -26.49
CA GLN A 176 41.71 -14.82 -26.01
C GLN A 176 41.95 -16.31 -25.77
#